data_AF-A0A834ZDL9-F1
#
_entry.id   AF-A0A834ZDL9-F1
#
_cell.length_a   1.000
_cell.length_b   1.000
_cell.length_c   1.000
_cell.angle_alpha   90.00
_cell.angle_beta   90.00
_cell.angle_gamma   90.00
#
_symmetry.space_group_name_H-M   'P 1'
#
loop_
_entity.id
_entity.type
_entity.pdbx_description
1 polymer ?
#
loop_
_entity_poly.entity_id
_entity_poly.type
_entity_poly.pdbx_seq_one_letter_code
_entity_poly.pdbx_strand_id
1 'polypeptide(L)'
;MARDQYSLKLALLLVLALQFSAISIHALNIGIQTAGSGISVNRQCSRKCESEFCAVPPFLRYGKYCGFSYGGCPGEKPCDGLDACCMTHDNCVQAKNNYLSEECSQNLINCMANFKNSGRQTFEGNKCNVREVIDELTIVMDAAILAGRLLHRP
;
A
#
# COMPACT_ATOMS: atom_id res chain seq x y z
N MET A 1 -44.88 -26.94 -23.36
CA MET A 1 -43.59 -26.43 -23.89
C MET A 1 -43.06 -25.21 -23.11
N ALA A 2 -43.89 -24.24 -22.67
CA ALA A 2 -43.40 -23.11 -21.87
C ALA A 2 -43.05 -23.48 -20.41
N ARG A 3 -43.83 -24.36 -19.75
CA ARG A 3 -43.64 -24.75 -18.34
C ARG A 3 -42.28 -25.42 -18.07
N ASP A 4 -41.83 -26.29 -18.98
CA ASP A 4 -40.53 -26.97 -18.88
C ASP A 4 -39.34 -25.99 -19.02
N GLN A 5 -39.50 -24.94 -19.83
CA GLN A 5 -38.47 -23.92 -20.02
C GLN A 5 -38.29 -23.03 -18.78
N TYR A 6 -39.37 -22.74 -18.04
CA TYR A 6 -39.28 -22.03 -16.77
C TYR A 6 -38.67 -22.89 -15.67
N SER A 7 -39.02 -24.19 -15.62
CA SER A 7 -38.43 -25.14 -14.67
C SER A 7 -36.93 -25.34 -14.90
N LEU A 8 -36.47 -25.41 -16.16
CA LEU A 8 -35.04 -25.51 -16.49
C LEU A 8 -34.26 -24.24 -16.11
N LYS A 9 -34.83 -23.06 -16.36
CA LYS A 9 -34.22 -21.78 -15.96
C LYS A 9 -34.14 -21.61 -14.44
N LEU A 10 -35.18 -22.04 -13.72
CA LEU A 10 -35.21 -22.00 -12.26
C LEU A 10 -34.18 -22.97 -11.66
N ALA A 11 -34.07 -24.19 -12.22
CA ALA A 11 -33.05 -25.15 -11.83
C ALA A 11 -31.63 -24.63 -12.11
N LEU A 12 -31.41 -23.99 -13.26
CA LEU A 12 -30.12 -23.39 -13.61
C LEU A 12 -29.74 -22.24 -12.66
N LEU A 13 -30.71 -21.38 -12.31
CA LEU A 13 -30.52 -20.30 -11.34
C LEU A 13 -30.20 -20.84 -9.93
N LEU A 14 -30.86 -21.92 -9.50
CA LEU A 14 -30.59 -22.56 -8.22
C LEU A 14 -29.20 -23.22 -8.19
N VAL A 15 -28.77 -23.86 -9.28
CA VAL A 15 -27.42 -24.45 -9.39
C VAL A 15 -26.35 -23.36 -9.37
N LEU A 16 -26.53 -22.25 -10.10
CA LEU A 16 -25.63 -21.10 -10.03
C LEU A 16 -25.56 -20.52 -8.61
N ALA A 17 -26.70 -20.32 -7.95
CA ALA A 17 -26.74 -19.80 -6.58
C ALA A 17 -26.01 -20.71 -5.57
N LEU A 18 -26.13 -22.03 -5.73
CA LEU A 18 -25.41 -23.02 -4.89
C LEU A 18 -23.89 -22.99 -5.14
N GLN A 19 -23.45 -22.70 -6.36
CA GLN A 19 -22.02 -22.52 -6.69
C GLN A 19 -21.46 -21.25 -6.03
N PHE A 20 -22.26 -20.18 -5.91
CA PHE A 20 -21.88 -18.96 -5.20
C PHE A 20 -21.85 -19.12 -3.66
N SER A 21 -22.56 -20.10 -3.08
CA SER A 21 -22.42 -20.42 -1.65
C SER A 21 -21.21 -21.29 -1.32
N ALA A 22 -20.56 -21.87 -2.33
CA ALA A 22 -19.38 -22.74 -2.19
C ALA A 22 -18.04 -22.02 -2.41
N ILE A 23 -18.05 -20.74 -2.82
CA ILE A 23 -16.82 -19.92 -2.81
C ILE A 23 -16.46 -19.67 -1.35
N SER A 24 -15.45 -20.42 -0.92
CA SER A 24 -14.85 -20.33 0.40
C SER A 24 -14.59 -18.88 0.77
N ILE A 25 -15.14 -18.45 1.91
CA ILE A 25 -14.94 -17.12 2.53
C ILE A 25 -13.46 -16.92 2.95
N HIS A 26 -12.58 -17.88 2.68
CA HIS A 26 -11.15 -17.82 2.97
C HIS A 26 -10.33 -17.07 1.90
N ALA A 27 -10.95 -16.55 0.84
CA ALA A 27 -10.24 -15.91 -0.26
C ALA A 27 -9.94 -14.40 -0.09
N LEU A 28 -10.23 -13.79 1.06
CA LEU A 28 -9.86 -12.37 1.29
C LEU A 28 -9.19 -12.16 2.65
N ASN A 29 -8.10 -12.89 2.92
CA ASN A 29 -7.15 -12.50 3.96
C ASN A 29 -5.93 -11.81 3.32
N ILE A 30 -6.10 -10.56 2.87
CA ILE A 30 -4.97 -9.65 2.63
C ILE A 30 -4.65 -8.96 3.97
N GLY A 31 -4.37 -9.77 4.98
CA GLY A 31 -4.07 -9.34 6.34
C GLY A 31 -2.92 -10.18 6.86
N ILE A 32 -1.70 -9.65 6.76
CA ILE A 32 -0.49 -10.29 7.27
C ILE A 32 -0.46 -10.19 8.81
N GLN A 33 -1.34 -10.94 9.48
CA GLN A 33 -1.28 -11.16 10.92
C GLN A 33 -0.40 -12.39 11.18
N THR A 34 0.93 -12.20 11.18
CA THR A 34 1.87 -13.23 11.61
C THR A 34 2.09 -13.13 13.11
N ALA A 35 1.16 -13.68 13.89
CA ALA A 35 1.44 -14.07 15.27
C ALA A 35 1.85 -15.55 15.27
N GLY A 36 3.15 -15.83 15.44
CA GLY A 36 3.60 -17.09 16.03
C GLY A 36 3.74 -18.34 15.16
N SER A 37 4.02 -18.26 13.86
CA SER A 37 4.45 -19.43 13.08
C SER A 37 5.61 -19.07 12.16
N GLY A 38 6.72 -19.81 12.27
CA GLY A 38 8.00 -19.60 11.60
C GLY A 38 8.00 -19.80 10.07
N ILE A 39 6.94 -19.37 9.39
CA ILE A 39 6.96 -19.13 7.96
C ILE A 39 7.76 -17.84 7.78
N SER A 40 9.03 -17.97 7.39
CA SER A 40 9.81 -16.85 6.88
C SER A 40 9.12 -16.37 5.60
N VAL A 41 8.18 -15.44 5.73
CA VAL A 41 7.75 -14.61 4.60
C VAL A 41 9.01 -13.85 4.26
N ASN A 42 9.74 -14.31 3.24
CA ASN A 42 10.84 -13.56 2.67
C ASN A 42 10.19 -12.32 2.04
N ARG A 43 9.93 -11.30 2.88
CA ARG A 43 9.42 -10.01 2.44
C ARG A 43 10.44 -9.54 1.43
N GLN A 44 10.06 -9.60 0.16
CA GLN A 44 10.91 -9.13 -0.91
C GLN A 44 11.15 -7.66 -0.63
N CYS A 45 12.36 -7.35 -0.18
CA CYS A 45 12.81 -6.01 0.09
C CYS A 45 13.59 -5.50 -1.13
N SER A 46 13.57 -4.21 -1.35
CA SER A 46 14.23 -3.59 -2.49
C SER A 46 15.69 -3.28 -2.21
N ARG A 47 16.54 -3.53 -3.20
CA ARG A 47 17.92 -3.02 -3.27
C ARG A 47 18.11 -2.04 -4.44
N LYS A 48 17.05 -1.75 -5.19
CA LYS A 48 17.09 -0.98 -6.43
C LYS A 48 16.25 0.28 -6.30
N CYS A 49 16.75 1.37 -6.86
CA CYS A 49 16.01 2.61 -6.97
C CYS A 49 14.97 2.49 -8.09
N GLU A 50 13.72 2.23 -7.73
CA GLU A 50 12.62 2.11 -8.67
C GLU A 50 11.99 3.47 -8.99
N SER A 51 11.38 3.58 -10.15
CA SER A 51 10.59 4.75 -10.58
C SER A 51 9.43 4.29 -11.46
N GLU A 52 8.60 3.43 -10.89
CA GLU A 52 7.48 2.75 -11.56
C GLU A 52 6.13 3.20 -10.97
N PHE A 53 5.11 3.26 -11.82
CA PHE A 53 3.73 3.61 -11.43
C PHE A 53 3.64 4.94 -10.65
N CYS A 54 4.39 5.95 -11.09
CA CYS A 54 4.62 7.22 -10.38
C CYS A 54 3.36 7.98 -9.94
N ALA A 55 2.24 7.79 -10.64
CA ALA A 55 0.96 8.46 -10.40
C ALA A 55 -0.16 7.48 -9.98
N VAL A 56 0.20 6.28 -9.52
CA VAL A 56 -0.78 5.24 -9.17
C VAL A 56 -0.46 4.70 -7.78
N PRO A 57 -0.93 5.35 -6.70
CA PRO A 57 -0.50 5.06 -5.33
C PRO A 57 -0.54 3.57 -4.91
N PRO A 58 -1.54 2.76 -5.30
CA PRO A 58 -1.55 1.33 -4.95
C PRO A 58 -0.38 0.52 -5.54
N PHE A 59 0.22 0.98 -6.64
CA PHE A 59 1.30 0.30 -7.35
C PHE A 59 2.61 1.10 -7.37
N LEU A 60 2.59 2.33 -6.88
CA LEU A 60 3.73 3.25 -6.87
C LEU A 60 4.94 2.61 -6.21
N ARG A 61 6.07 2.61 -6.92
CA ARG A 61 7.39 2.23 -6.41
C ARG A 61 8.38 3.31 -6.79
N TYR A 62 8.76 4.09 -5.78
CA TYR A 62 9.76 5.14 -5.91
C TYR A 62 10.92 4.88 -4.95
N GLY A 63 12.14 4.95 -5.47
CA GLY A 63 13.33 4.62 -4.71
C GLY A 63 13.27 3.18 -4.19
N LYS A 64 13.71 2.97 -2.94
CA LYS A 64 13.66 1.67 -2.26
C LYS A 64 12.54 1.56 -1.23
N TYR A 65 11.95 2.69 -0.81
CA TYR A 65 11.09 2.76 0.37
C TYR A 65 9.71 3.39 0.10
N CYS A 66 9.52 4.17 -0.96
CA CYS A 66 8.22 4.76 -1.22
C CYS A 66 7.31 3.78 -2.00
N GLY A 67 6.36 3.16 -1.31
CA GLY A 67 5.33 2.33 -1.95
C GLY A 67 4.48 1.53 -0.94
N PHE A 68 3.31 1.06 -1.37
CA PHE A 68 2.46 0.24 -0.51
C PHE A 68 3.05 -1.17 -0.34
N SER A 69 3.23 -1.61 0.92
CA SER A 69 3.81 -2.92 1.25
C SER A 69 5.15 -3.19 0.52
N TYR A 70 5.90 -2.12 0.26
CA TYR A 70 7.18 -2.09 -0.43
C TYR A 70 8.18 -1.42 0.51
N GLY A 71 9.44 -1.89 0.54
CA GLY A 71 10.44 -1.33 1.43
C GLY A 71 11.84 -1.85 1.14
N GLY A 72 12.87 -1.09 1.54
CA GLY A 72 14.25 -1.42 1.27
C GLY A 72 14.81 -2.51 2.19
N CYS A 73 15.82 -3.23 1.72
CA CYS A 73 16.47 -4.27 2.51
C CYS A 73 17.25 -3.70 3.70
N PRO A 74 17.49 -4.51 4.76
CA PRO A 74 18.34 -4.09 5.87
C PRO A 74 19.70 -3.58 5.39
N GLY A 75 20.08 -2.39 5.84
CA GLY A 75 21.35 -1.74 5.50
C GLY A 75 21.37 -1.00 4.16
N GLU A 76 20.31 -1.07 3.36
CA GLU A 76 20.21 -0.25 2.15
C GLU A 76 20.06 1.24 2.52
N LYS A 77 20.74 2.09 1.75
CA LYS A 77 20.56 3.55 1.84
C LYS A 77 19.43 3.98 0.91
N PRO A 78 18.67 5.03 1.29
CA PRO A 78 17.67 5.63 0.42
C PRO A 78 18.33 6.23 -0.82
N CYS A 79 17.60 6.25 -1.93
CA CYS A 79 18.06 6.71 -3.22
C CYS A 79 18.20 8.23 -3.29
N ASP A 80 17.31 8.97 -2.63
CA ASP A 80 17.36 10.42 -2.52
C ASP A 80 16.67 10.91 -1.23
N GLY A 81 16.43 12.22 -1.14
CA GLY A 81 15.78 12.81 0.03
C GLY A 81 14.29 12.49 0.18
N LEU A 82 13.57 12.19 -0.90
CA LEU A 82 12.18 11.73 -0.83
C LEU A 82 12.13 10.29 -0.32
N ASP A 83 12.98 9.42 -0.88
CA ASP A 83 13.09 8.02 -0.47
C ASP A 83 13.51 7.90 1.01
N ALA A 84 14.33 8.84 1.51
CA ALA A 84 14.68 8.92 2.93
C ALA A 84 13.47 9.26 3.84
N CYS A 85 12.54 10.10 3.35
CA CYS A 85 11.29 10.36 4.07
C CYS A 85 10.45 9.09 4.19
N CYS A 86 10.32 8.32 3.10
CA CYS A 86 9.59 7.06 3.09
C CYS A 86 10.24 6.00 3.99
N MET A 87 11.57 5.87 3.97
CA MET A 87 12.29 4.99 4.90
C MET A 87 12.00 5.32 6.37
N THR A 88 11.95 6.62 6.69
CA THR A 88 11.64 7.09 8.05
C THR A 88 10.21 6.76 8.45
N HIS A 89 9.26 6.93 7.52
CA HIS A 89 7.87 6.56 7.69
C HIS A 89 7.69 5.05 7.94
N ASP A 90 8.33 4.20 7.13
CA ASP A 90 8.23 2.75 7.25
C ASP A 90 8.74 2.28 8.62
N ASN A 91 9.87 2.85 9.08
CA ASN A 91 10.42 2.57 10.40
C ASN A 91 9.45 3.02 11.52
N CYS A 92 8.82 4.19 11.38
CA CYS A 92 7.82 4.70 12.33
C CYS A 92 6.62 3.75 12.42
N VAL A 93 6.06 3.36 11.27
CA VAL A 93 4.93 2.45 11.20
C VAL A 93 5.28 1.08 11.78
N GLN A 94 6.48 0.56 11.48
CA GLN A 94 6.94 -0.72 12.02
C GLN A 94 7.05 -0.65 13.55
N ALA A 95 7.63 0.42 14.10
CA ALA A 95 7.78 0.60 15.54
C ALA A 95 6.43 0.71 16.27
N LYS A 96 5.44 1.34 15.64
CA LYS A 96 4.08 1.49 16.20
C LYS A 96 3.12 0.35 15.86
N ASN A 97 3.51 -0.51 14.91
CA ASN A 97 2.65 -1.52 14.30
C ASN A 97 1.29 -0.96 13.81
N ASN A 98 1.29 0.24 13.22
CA ASN A 98 0.06 0.95 12.84
C ASN A 98 0.28 1.87 11.62
N TYR A 99 -0.21 1.46 10.45
CA TYR A 99 -0.18 2.26 9.21
C TYR A 99 -1.09 3.50 9.25
N LEU A 100 -2.05 3.55 10.18
CA LEU A 100 -2.96 4.69 10.36
C LEU A 100 -2.52 5.62 11.49
N SER A 101 -1.24 5.55 11.87
CA SER A 101 -0.66 6.44 12.87
C SER A 101 -0.59 7.86 12.31
N GLU A 102 -1.40 8.77 12.88
CA GLU A 102 -1.41 10.18 12.53
C GLU A 102 0.00 10.81 12.63
N GLU A 103 0.76 10.45 13.66
CA GLU A 103 2.13 10.91 13.85
C GLU A 103 3.05 10.49 12.68
N CYS A 104 3.03 9.22 12.29
CA CYS A 104 3.86 8.75 11.17
C CYS A 104 3.48 9.43 9.86
N SER A 105 2.17 9.52 9.57
CA SER A 105 1.67 10.16 8.34
C SER A 105 1.99 11.66 8.30
N GLN A 106 1.80 12.39 9.40
CA GLN A 106 2.09 13.82 9.45
C GLN A 106 3.60 14.10 9.33
N ASN A 107 4.43 13.27 9.96
CA ASN A 107 5.88 13.37 9.83
C ASN A 107 6.33 13.14 8.38
N LEU A 108 5.72 12.17 7.68
CA LEU A 108 5.99 11.93 6.26
C LEU A 108 5.61 13.15 5.41
N ILE A 109 4.41 13.70 5.58
CA ILE A 109 3.95 14.90 4.85
C ILE A 109 4.93 16.07 5.05
N ASN A 110 5.32 16.34 6.30
CA ASN A 110 6.25 17.42 6.63
C ASN A 110 7.63 17.21 5.99
N CYS A 111 8.14 15.97 6.02
CA CYS A 111 9.41 15.62 5.40
C CYS A 111 9.38 15.82 3.88
N MET A 112 8.33 15.34 3.21
CA MET A 112 8.16 15.50 1.75
C MET A 112 8.02 16.97 1.35
N ALA A 113 7.28 17.78 2.12
CA ALA A 113 7.17 19.22 1.89
C ALA A 113 8.54 19.91 2.00
N ASN A 114 9.33 19.59 3.01
CA ASN A 114 10.69 20.12 3.17
C ASN A 114 11.61 19.70 2.01
N PHE A 115 11.52 18.44 1.56
CA PHE A 115 12.27 17.97 0.40
C PHE A 115 11.85 18.71 -0.88
N LYS A 116 10.54 18.85 -1.14
CA LYS A 116 9.97 19.59 -2.28
C LYS A 116 10.48 21.03 -2.31
N ASN A 117 10.54 21.69 -1.15
CA ASN A 117 10.99 23.07 -1.00
C ASN A 117 12.52 23.23 -1.12
N SER A 118 13.28 22.20 -0.77
CA SER A 118 14.75 22.23 -0.85
C SER A 118 15.28 22.28 -2.29
N GLY A 119 14.48 21.89 -3.28
CA GLY A 119 14.91 21.82 -4.68
C GLY A 119 16.05 20.83 -4.95
N ARG A 120 16.34 19.93 -4.00
CA ARG A 120 17.40 18.92 -4.14
C ARG A 120 17.11 17.98 -5.31
N GLN A 121 18.17 17.53 -5.96
CA GLN A 121 18.08 16.58 -7.06
C GLN A 121 17.63 15.19 -6.58
N THR A 122 17.01 14.46 -7.50
CA THR A 122 16.67 13.05 -7.34
C THR A 122 17.79 12.13 -7.81
N PHE A 123 17.65 10.82 -7.63
CA PHE A 123 18.61 9.83 -8.07
C PHE A 123 18.68 9.72 -9.61
N GLU A 124 19.84 9.29 -10.10
CA GLU A 124 20.10 9.13 -11.53
C GLU A 124 19.18 8.07 -12.16
N GLY A 125 18.65 8.37 -13.36
CA GLY A 125 17.77 7.46 -14.09
C GLY A 125 16.32 7.42 -13.59
N ASN A 126 15.94 8.28 -12.64
CA ASN A 126 14.56 8.43 -12.21
C ASN A 126 13.66 8.86 -13.39
N LYS A 127 12.58 8.09 -13.61
CA LYS A 127 11.57 8.34 -14.66
C LYS A 127 10.32 9.08 -14.16
N CYS A 128 10.18 9.25 -12.84
CA CYS A 128 9.02 9.90 -12.23
C CYS A 128 9.20 11.42 -12.14
N ASN A 129 8.09 12.15 -12.24
CA ASN A 129 8.03 13.52 -11.75
C ASN A 129 7.95 13.51 -10.22
N VAL A 130 9.00 13.96 -9.56
CA VAL A 130 9.11 13.88 -8.10
C VAL A 130 8.06 14.72 -7.38
N ARG A 131 7.62 15.84 -7.96
CA ARG A 131 6.55 16.66 -7.37
C ARG A 131 5.20 15.94 -7.42
N GLU A 132 4.93 15.29 -8.54
CA GLU A 132 3.71 14.47 -8.70
C GLU A 132 3.69 13.31 -7.70
N VAL A 133 4.80 12.58 -7.54
CA VAL A 133 4.92 11.52 -6.53
C VAL A 133 4.64 12.03 -5.13
N ILE A 134 5.16 13.21 -4.77
CA ILE A 134 4.90 13.83 -3.46
C ILE A 134 3.42 14.17 -3.28
N ASP A 135 2.78 14.71 -4.32
CA ASP A 135 1.38 15.10 -4.26
C ASP A 135 0.47 13.86 -4.09
N GLU A 136 0.75 12.79 -4.82
CA GLU A 136 0.06 11.49 -4.68
C GLU A 136 0.24 10.87 -3.29
N LEU A 137 1.47 10.84 -2.78
CA LEU A 137 1.76 10.32 -1.43
C LEU A 137 1.09 11.18 -0.35
N THR A 138 1.02 12.50 -0.53
CA THR A 138 0.35 13.41 0.41
C THR A 138 -1.14 13.09 0.49
N ILE A 139 -1.82 12.88 -0.64
CA ILE A 139 -3.25 12.50 -0.68
C ILE A 139 -3.48 11.21 0.12
N VAL A 140 -2.63 10.19 -0.08
CA VAL A 140 -2.77 8.92 0.64
C VAL A 140 -2.54 9.10 2.14
N MET A 141 -1.57 9.93 2.53
CA MET A 141 -1.30 10.19 3.95
C MET A 141 -2.41 11.00 4.63
N ASP A 142 -2.99 11.99 3.94
CA ASP A 142 -4.16 12.72 4.45
C ASP A 142 -5.36 11.78 4.68
N ALA A 143 -5.59 10.86 3.74
CA ALA A 143 -6.60 9.82 3.89
C ALA A 143 -6.30 8.87 5.07
N ALA A 144 -5.04 8.50 5.28
CA ALA A 144 -4.61 7.67 6.41
C ALA A 144 -4.82 8.39 7.75
N ILE A 145 -4.52 9.70 7.84
CA ILE A 145 -4.79 10.53 9.02
C ILE A 145 -6.30 10.55 9.30
N LEU A 146 -7.12 10.82 8.29
CA LEU A 146 -8.58 10.84 8.45
C LEU A 146 -9.11 9.49 8.94
N ALA A 147 -8.68 8.39 8.31
CA ALA A 147 -9.08 7.04 8.70
C ALA A 147 -8.62 6.71 10.13
N GLY A 148 -7.38 7.06 10.48
CA GLY A 148 -6.84 6.90 11.83
C GLY A 148 -7.68 7.63 12.87
N ARG A 149 -8.05 8.89 12.62
CA ARG A 149 -8.92 9.66 13.53
C ARG A 149 -10.32 9.09 13.67
N LEU A 150 -10.86 8.46 12.62
CA LEU A 150 -12.19 7.84 12.68
C LEU A 150 -12.16 6.51 13.44
N LEU A 151 -11.14 5.68 13.24
CA LEU A 151 -11.04 4.35 13.82
C LEU A 151 -10.52 4.33 15.26
N HIS A 152 -9.81 5.37 15.69
CA HIS A 152 -9.38 5.52 17.09
C HIS A 152 -10.33 6.42 17.91
N ARG A 153 -11.48 6.83 17.37
CA ARG A 153 -12.56 7.44 18.17
C ARG A 153 -13.26 6.33 18.98
N PRO A 154 -13.47 6.51 20.30
CA PRO A 154 -14.17 5.55 21.15
C PRO A 154 -15.64 5.37 20.74
#